data_AF-A0A3Q9VBI3-F1
#
_entry.id   AF-A0A3Q9VBI3-F1
#
_cell.length_a   1.000
_cell.length_b   1.000
_cell.length_c   1.000
_cell.angle_alpha   90.00
_cell.angle_beta   90.00
_cell.angle_gamma   90.00
#
_symmetry.space_group_name_H-M   'P 1'
#
loop_
_entity.id
_entity.type
_entity.pdbx_description
1 polymer ?
#
loop_
_entity_poly.entity_id
_entity_poly.type
_entity_poly.pdbx_seq_one_letter_code
_entity_poly.pdbx_strand_id
1 'polypeptide(L)'
;MKNKKSRARKISEILTMVLVPAITLPAIGGAIYYVVKNSRSIQKEFWSVEQFKKAAKSIKIQSEVIGKIEAEALYKDFKAQKLLSEKKMQDFLNSHPELKDNNISSYKKSKILKNAPKLFDSHEFISRYVDNFLDFTKTKFLDFKFVDLEKDERDSKKLKIHFEVYLNYTYANGSFELAKIRSTPESKYYYKSTQYTTFLSNELKTSPGTLFFNNWSTNEKVIKKIIQKYQLINKNIDKEIISKTEELEILLNKEDKNSEDINKISQVELEIKELKAKKDETFKTQQFQEEVFGWFSDVINKTEAYPDIYKKEEYKIMPLINDNNQYVSWNFRKRLNELTIRFKFVNIKNPKIESYGSIKIFTLEFEDGEK
;
A
#
# COMPACT_ATOMS: atom_id res chain seq x y z
N MET A 1 -42.31 -47.19 52.26
CA MET A 1 -42.00 -47.29 50.81
C MET A 1 -40.91 -46.29 50.45
N LYS A 2 -39.70 -46.75 50.07
CA LYS A 2 -38.62 -45.87 49.60
C LYS A 2 -38.85 -45.58 48.11
N ASN A 3 -39.19 -44.33 47.77
CA ASN A 3 -39.30 -43.90 46.38
C ASN A 3 -37.95 -44.10 45.68
N LYS A 4 -37.85 -45.12 44.83
CA LYS A 4 -36.68 -45.35 43.97
C LYS A 4 -36.58 -44.15 43.02
N LYS A 5 -35.66 -43.23 43.31
CA LYS A 5 -35.33 -42.11 42.40
C LYS A 5 -35.05 -42.68 41.00
N SER A 6 -35.67 -42.08 39.97
CA SER A 6 -35.50 -42.51 38.58
C SER A 6 -34.03 -42.50 38.19
N ARG A 7 -33.64 -43.43 37.30
CA ARG A 7 -32.25 -43.60 36.85
C ARG A 7 -31.66 -42.29 36.30
N ALA A 8 -32.49 -41.49 35.63
CA ALA A 8 -32.14 -40.15 35.13
C ALA A 8 -31.78 -39.16 36.25
N ARG A 9 -32.47 -39.18 37.40
CA ARG A 9 -32.21 -38.26 38.51
C ARG A 9 -30.91 -38.60 39.24
N LYS A 10 -30.56 -39.89 39.34
CA LYS A 10 -29.26 -40.32 39.86
C LYS A 10 -28.11 -39.94 38.94
N ILE A 11 -28.28 -40.09 37.62
CA ILE A 11 -27.25 -39.70 36.64
C ILE A 11 -27.06 -38.18 36.64
N SER A 12 -28.13 -37.39 36.74
CA SER A 12 -28.06 -35.93 36.85
C SER A 12 -27.33 -35.48 38.12
N GLU A 13 -27.61 -36.08 39.28
CA GLU A 13 -26.92 -35.79 40.55
C GLU A 13 -25.42 -36.12 40.47
N ILE A 14 -25.06 -37.24 39.85
CA ILE A 14 -23.64 -37.62 39.63
C ILE A 14 -22.96 -36.65 38.65
N LEU A 15 -23.63 -36.29 37.54
CA LEU A 15 -23.10 -35.32 36.59
C LEU A 15 -22.89 -33.95 37.23
N THR A 16 -23.83 -33.47 38.06
CA THR A 16 -23.65 -32.18 38.76
C THR A 16 -22.52 -32.23 39.78
N MET A 17 -22.39 -33.33 40.54
CA MET A 17 -21.29 -33.49 41.49
C MET A 17 -19.91 -33.56 40.83
N VAL A 18 -19.81 -33.99 39.57
CA VAL A 18 -18.54 -34.05 38.84
C VAL A 18 -18.27 -32.76 38.04
N LEU A 19 -19.27 -32.26 37.31
CA LEU A 19 -19.12 -31.10 36.43
C LEU A 19 -18.98 -29.78 37.21
N VAL A 20 -19.72 -29.61 38.31
CA VAL A 20 -19.68 -28.33 39.04
C VAL A 20 -18.29 -28.08 39.64
N PRO A 21 -17.63 -29.04 40.33
CA PRO A 21 -16.24 -28.86 40.75
C PRO A 21 -15.26 -28.73 39.58
N ALA A 22 -15.46 -29.52 38.51
CA ALA A 22 -14.57 -29.50 37.35
C ALA A 22 -14.60 -28.17 36.56
N ILE A 23 -15.69 -27.40 36.63
CA ILE A 23 -15.80 -26.08 35.98
C ILE A 23 -15.41 -24.96 36.95
N THR A 24 -15.82 -25.06 38.22
CA THR A 24 -15.55 -24.01 39.20
C THR A 24 -14.09 -23.93 39.63
N LEU A 25 -13.39 -25.07 39.78
CA LEU A 25 -11.97 -25.07 40.17
C LEU A 25 -11.07 -24.39 39.12
N PRO A 26 -11.19 -24.66 37.80
CA PRO A 26 -10.46 -23.90 36.78
C PRO A 26 -10.85 -22.42 36.72
N ALA A 27 -12.13 -22.09 36.94
CA ALA A 27 -12.57 -20.70 36.95
C ALA A 27 -11.97 -19.92 38.14
N ILE A 28 -11.96 -20.51 39.34
CA ILE A 28 -11.33 -19.94 40.54
C ILE A 28 -9.81 -19.86 40.35
N GLY A 29 -9.17 -20.93 39.84
CA GLY A 29 -7.74 -20.95 39.55
C GLY A 29 -7.34 -19.90 38.51
N GLY A 30 -8.15 -19.73 37.46
CA GLY A 30 -7.97 -18.69 36.44
C GLY A 30 -8.15 -17.28 36.99
N ALA A 31 -9.15 -17.06 37.86
CA ALA A 31 -9.36 -15.78 38.53
C ALA A 31 -8.22 -15.44 39.49
N ILE A 32 -7.76 -16.41 40.29
CA ILE A 32 -6.59 -16.24 41.17
C ILE A 32 -5.34 -15.94 40.35
N TYR A 33 -5.09 -16.69 39.27
CA TYR A 33 -3.96 -16.43 38.38
C TYR A 33 -4.01 -15.03 37.76
N TYR A 34 -5.18 -14.59 37.28
CA TYR A 34 -5.36 -13.25 36.71
C TYR A 34 -5.10 -12.16 37.75
N VAL A 35 -5.65 -12.32 38.96
CA VAL A 35 -5.42 -11.39 40.08
C VAL A 35 -3.94 -11.38 40.45
N VAL A 36 -3.29 -12.53 40.67
CA VAL A 36 -1.87 -12.63 41.05
C VAL A 36 -0.95 -12.08 39.97
N LYS A 37 -1.24 -12.34 38.69
CA LYS A 37 -0.46 -11.81 37.57
C LYS A 37 -0.58 -10.29 37.48
N ASN A 38 -1.76 -9.74 37.71
CA ASN A 38 -2.03 -8.30 37.61
C ASN A 38 -1.80 -7.53 38.92
N SER A 39 -1.64 -8.20 40.06
CA SER A 39 -1.40 -7.59 41.37
C SER A 39 0.09 -7.56 41.77
N ARG A 40 0.97 -8.26 41.05
CA ARG A 40 2.42 -8.14 41.25
C ARG A 40 2.85 -6.71 40.93
N SER A 41 3.37 -6.02 41.94
CA SER A 41 3.98 -4.70 41.75
C SER A 41 5.16 -4.84 40.77
N ILE A 42 5.15 -4.05 39.71
CA ILE A 42 6.26 -3.99 38.77
C ILE A 42 7.47 -3.46 39.55
N GLN A 43 8.48 -4.29 39.75
CA GLN A 43 9.73 -3.84 40.34
C GLN A 43 10.41 -2.90 39.34
N LYS A 44 10.42 -1.62 39.68
CA LYS A 44 11.00 -0.57 38.84
C LYS A 44 12.51 -0.59 38.95
N GLU A 45 13.19 -0.50 37.82
CA GLU A 45 14.64 -0.40 37.76
C GLU A 45 15.07 1.05 37.93
N PHE A 46 16.14 1.29 38.71
CA PHE A 46 16.68 2.64 38.84
C PHE A 46 17.55 3.00 37.64
N TRP A 47 17.28 4.15 37.03
CA TRP A 47 18.02 4.70 35.91
C TRP A 47 18.65 6.04 36.29
N SER A 48 19.97 6.15 36.24
CA SER A 48 20.64 7.44 36.40
C SER A 48 20.42 8.34 35.19
N VAL A 49 20.56 9.66 35.37
CA VAL A 49 20.42 10.64 34.27
C VAL A 49 21.45 10.36 33.17
N GLU A 50 22.66 9.95 33.53
CA GLU A 50 23.71 9.60 32.58
C GLU A 50 23.40 8.32 31.79
N GLN A 51 22.90 7.29 32.47
CA GLN A 51 22.46 6.04 31.83
C GLN A 51 21.35 6.33 30.82
N PHE A 52 20.34 7.12 31.22
CA PHE A 52 19.28 7.57 30.33
C PHE A 52 19.83 8.33 29.13
N LYS A 53 20.65 9.36 29.33
CA LYS A 53 21.20 10.18 28.23
C LYS A 53 22.05 9.34 27.27
N LYS A 54 22.83 8.38 27.79
CA LYS A 54 23.64 7.46 26.97
C LYS A 54 22.75 6.55 26.12
N ALA A 55 21.71 5.96 26.73
CA ALA A 55 20.77 5.12 26.01
C ALA A 55 19.98 5.91 24.96
N ALA A 56 19.46 7.09 25.31
CA ALA A 56 18.69 7.95 24.42
C ALA A 56 19.52 8.44 23.20
N LYS A 57 20.79 8.81 23.41
CA LYS A 57 21.71 9.19 22.32
C LYS A 57 22.03 8.03 21.37
N SER A 58 21.95 6.78 21.84
CA SER A 58 22.25 5.60 21.04
C SER A 58 21.10 5.16 20.13
N ILE A 59 19.92 5.77 20.27
CA ILE A 59 18.74 5.44 19.49
C ILE A 59 18.99 5.78 18.02
N LYS A 60 18.72 4.81 17.15
CA LYS A 60 18.74 4.99 15.71
C LYS A 60 17.34 4.74 15.16
N ILE A 61 16.94 5.58 14.23
CA ILE A 61 15.77 5.33 13.40
C ILE A 61 16.22 4.73 12.07
N GLN A 62 15.28 4.15 11.33
CA GLN A 62 15.54 3.65 9.99
C GLN A 62 16.09 4.77 9.10
N SER A 63 17.29 4.57 8.55
CA SER A 63 17.97 5.56 7.71
C SER A 63 17.45 5.59 6.28
N GLU A 64 16.89 4.47 5.81
CA GLU A 64 16.38 4.31 4.45
C GLU A 64 15.04 3.56 4.47
N VAL A 65 14.02 4.17 3.89
CA VAL A 65 12.69 3.60 3.71
C VAL A 65 12.49 3.37 2.22
N ILE A 66 12.28 2.11 1.83
CA ILE A 66 12.05 1.71 0.45
C ILE A 66 10.56 1.41 0.28
N GLY A 67 9.89 2.09 -0.64
CA GLY A 67 8.48 1.83 -0.87
C GLY A 67 7.81 2.75 -1.87
N LYS A 68 6.48 2.85 -1.79
CA LYS A 68 5.66 3.63 -2.72
C LYS A 68 5.60 5.12 -2.41
N ILE A 69 5.89 5.51 -1.17
CA ILE A 69 5.70 6.89 -0.72
C ILE A 69 6.99 7.70 -0.88
N GLU A 70 6.89 8.82 -1.58
CA GLU A 70 7.98 9.78 -1.73
C GLU A 70 8.04 10.72 -0.50
N ALA A 71 9.24 11.18 -0.15
CA ALA A 71 9.47 12.08 0.98
C ALA A 71 8.59 13.36 0.91
N GLU A 72 8.52 14.00 -0.25
CA GLU A 72 7.71 15.21 -0.46
C GLU A 72 6.21 14.96 -0.22
N ALA A 73 5.70 13.83 -0.70
CA ALA A 73 4.31 13.44 -0.54
C ALA A 73 3.98 13.16 0.94
N LEU A 74 4.84 12.40 1.63
CA LEU A 74 4.71 12.12 3.06
C LEU A 74 4.70 13.42 3.89
N TYR A 75 5.61 14.35 3.59
CA TYR A 75 5.67 15.64 4.28
C TYR A 75 4.38 16.45 4.09
N LYS A 76 3.89 16.56 2.85
CA LYS A 76 2.66 17.32 2.54
C LYS A 76 1.45 16.73 3.27
N ASP A 77 1.31 15.41 3.26
CA ASP A 77 0.22 14.72 3.95
C ASP A 77 0.30 14.94 5.47
N PHE A 78 1.49 14.79 6.06
CA PHE A 78 1.72 15.07 7.48
C PHE A 78 1.26 16.48 7.88
N LYS A 79 1.72 17.52 7.16
CA LYS A 79 1.36 18.91 7.49
C LYS A 79 -0.13 19.18 7.25
N ALA A 80 -0.72 18.61 6.20
CA ALA A 80 -2.14 18.75 5.91
C ALA A 80 -3.02 18.13 7.01
N GLN A 81 -2.71 16.92 7.47
CA GLN A 81 -3.46 16.25 8.53
C GLN A 81 -3.30 16.95 9.88
N LYS A 82 -2.09 17.41 10.21
CA LYS A 82 -1.83 18.20 11.41
C LYS A 82 -2.68 19.48 11.42
N LEU A 83 -2.63 20.26 10.33
CA LEU A 83 -3.41 21.49 10.20
C LEU A 83 -4.93 21.23 10.28
N LEU A 84 -5.41 20.15 9.66
CA LEU A 84 -6.82 19.77 9.70
C LEU A 84 -7.29 19.44 11.13
N SER A 85 -6.49 18.70 11.90
CA SER A 85 -6.81 18.36 13.29
C SER A 85 -6.79 19.61 14.18
N GLU A 86 -5.78 20.48 14.01
CA GLU A 86 -5.68 21.75 14.73
C GLU A 86 -6.90 22.64 14.46
N LYS A 87 -7.32 22.75 13.19
CA LYS A 87 -8.53 23.49 12.82
C LYS A 87 -9.78 22.92 13.48
N LYS A 88 -9.97 21.59 13.44
CA LYS A 88 -11.12 20.93 14.11
C LYS A 88 -11.13 21.21 15.61
N MET A 89 -9.97 21.18 16.26
CA MET A 89 -9.85 21.50 17.67
C MET A 89 -10.16 22.98 17.95
N GLN A 90 -9.66 23.90 17.12
CA GLN A 90 -9.98 25.32 17.26
C GLN A 90 -11.48 25.60 17.06
N ASP A 91 -12.11 25.01 16.06
CA ASP A 91 -13.56 25.11 15.81
C ASP A 91 -14.36 24.55 17.01
N PHE A 92 -13.89 23.46 17.61
CA PHE A 92 -14.47 22.91 18.83
C PHE A 92 -14.33 23.86 20.03
N LEU A 93 -13.16 24.47 20.23
CA LEU A 93 -12.93 25.44 21.31
C LEU A 93 -13.72 26.74 21.11
N ASN A 94 -13.92 27.16 19.87
CA ASN A 94 -14.72 28.33 19.52
C ASN A 94 -16.22 28.09 19.71
N SER A 95 -16.70 26.87 19.46
CA SER A 95 -18.11 26.49 19.72
C SER A 95 -18.42 26.25 21.20
N HIS A 96 -17.40 26.15 22.07
CA HIS A 96 -17.56 25.99 23.52
C HIS A 96 -16.81 27.09 24.28
N PRO A 97 -17.22 28.37 24.17
CA PRO A 97 -16.54 29.49 24.81
C PRO A 97 -16.49 29.37 26.33
N GLU A 98 -17.41 28.63 26.96
CA GLU A 98 -17.40 28.34 28.40
C GLU A 98 -16.14 27.59 28.87
N LEU A 99 -15.39 26.94 27.97
CA LEU A 99 -14.10 26.33 28.30
C LEU A 99 -13.01 27.36 28.61
N LYS A 100 -13.21 28.62 28.21
CA LYS A 100 -12.30 29.75 28.49
C LYS A 100 -12.59 30.44 29.83
N ASP A 101 -13.72 30.13 30.47
CA ASP A 101 -14.08 30.66 31.78
C ASP A 101 -13.35 29.88 32.89
N ASN A 102 -12.65 30.60 33.77
CA ASN A 102 -11.94 30.02 34.91
C ASN A 102 -12.88 29.46 35.99
N ASN A 103 -14.17 29.84 35.96
CA ASN A 103 -15.17 29.43 36.95
C ASN A 103 -15.99 28.19 36.52
N ILE A 104 -15.68 27.56 35.38
CA ILE A 104 -16.38 26.33 34.96
C ILE A 104 -16.06 25.17 35.90
N SER A 105 -17.09 24.42 36.31
CA SER A 105 -16.90 23.24 37.16
C SER A 105 -16.09 22.16 36.44
N SER A 106 -15.22 21.46 37.17
CA SER A 106 -14.37 20.38 36.64
C SER A 106 -15.18 19.27 35.96
N TYR A 107 -16.36 18.95 36.51
CA TYR A 107 -17.30 17.98 35.93
C TYR A 107 -17.81 18.43 34.56
N LYS A 108 -18.29 19.69 34.44
CA LYS A 108 -18.81 20.23 33.17
C LYS A 108 -17.70 20.29 32.12
N LYS A 109 -16.50 20.73 32.51
CA LYS A 109 -15.31 20.77 31.65
C LYS A 109 -14.93 19.39 31.11
N SER A 110 -14.88 18.37 31.98
CA SER A 110 -14.56 17.01 31.55
C SER A 110 -15.62 16.41 30.62
N LYS A 111 -16.91 16.70 30.85
CA LYS A 111 -18.01 16.24 29.99
C LYS A 111 -17.93 16.81 28.58
N ILE A 112 -17.59 18.09 28.44
CA ILE A 112 -17.40 18.75 27.13
C ILE A 112 -16.17 18.16 26.44
N LEU A 113 -15.04 18.07 27.14
CA LEU A 113 -13.78 17.55 26.57
C LEU A 113 -13.84 16.08 26.13
N LYS A 114 -14.76 15.27 26.68
CA LYS A 114 -14.98 13.88 26.19
C LYS A 114 -15.39 13.83 24.72
N ASN A 115 -16.05 14.88 24.21
CA ASN A 115 -16.48 14.99 22.82
C ASN A 115 -15.50 15.81 21.97
N ALA A 116 -14.36 16.23 22.53
CA ALA A 116 -13.38 16.99 21.78
C ALA A 116 -12.78 16.13 20.65
N PRO A 117 -12.48 16.71 19.49
CA PRO A 117 -11.74 16.03 18.44
C PRO A 117 -10.40 15.50 18.96
N LYS A 118 -9.95 14.36 18.44
CA LYS A 118 -8.61 13.86 18.76
C LYS A 118 -7.56 14.80 18.17
N LEU A 119 -6.53 15.10 18.98
CA LEU A 119 -5.34 15.79 18.52
C LEU A 119 -4.58 14.90 17.53
N PHE A 120 -3.88 15.53 16.59
CA PHE A 120 -3.01 14.83 15.66
C PHE A 120 -1.87 14.16 16.42
N ASP A 121 -1.74 12.84 16.27
CA ASP A 121 -0.67 12.06 16.86
C ASP A 121 0.47 11.90 15.84
N SER A 122 1.49 12.75 15.96
CA SER A 122 2.68 12.67 15.12
C SER A 122 3.40 11.33 15.24
N HIS A 123 3.39 10.71 16.42
CA HIS A 123 4.06 9.44 16.65
C HIS A 123 3.34 8.33 15.89
N GLU A 124 2.03 8.21 16.07
CA GLU A 124 1.19 7.22 15.38
C GLU A 124 1.27 7.38 13.86
N PHE A 125 1.32 8.61 13.35
CA PHE A 125 1.43 8.86 11.92
C PHE A 125 2.80 8.41 11.38
N ILE A 126 3.89 8.90 11.97
CA ILE A 126 5.25 8.67 11.46
C ILE A 126 5.65 7.19 11.63
N SER A 127 5.21 6.53 12.71
CA SER A 127 5.52 5.12 12.97
C SER A 127 4.91 4.15 11.96
N ARG A 128 3.98 4.60 11.09
CA ARG A 128 3.47 3.78 9.98
C ARG A 128 4.47 3.67 8.82
N TYR A 129 5.44 4.57 8.77
CA TYR A 129 6.38 4.70 7.66
C TYR A 129 7.83 4.51 8.08
N VAL A 130 8.17 4.82 9.33
CA VAL A 130 9.54 4.84 9.81
C VAL A 130 9.64 4.05 11.11
N ASP A 131 10.47 3.01 11.06
CA ASP A 131 10.78 2.22 12.23
C ASP A 131 11.88 2.85 13.09
N ASN A 132 11.87 2.51 14.38
CA ASN A 132 12.98 2.75 15.28
C ASN A 132 13.64 1.41 15.65
N PHE A 133 14.96 1.42 15.84
CA PHE A 133 15.72 0.21 16.19
C PHE A 133 15.87 0.04 17.71
N LEU A 134 14.84 0.37 18.48
CA LEU A 134 14.84 0.11 19.92
C LEU A 134 14.65 -1.39 20.17
N ASP A 135 15.59 -1.98 20.89
CA ASP A 135 15.43 -3.33 21.42
C ASP A 135 14.37 -3.36 22.53
N PHE A 136 13.81 -4.55 22.78
CA PHE A 136 12.75 -4.75 23.78
C PHE A 136 13.12 -4.20 25.16
N THR A 137 14.39 -4.35 25.57
CA THR A 137 14.90 -3.86 26.84
C THR A 137 14.85 -2.33 26.92
N LYS A 138 15.26 -1.64 25.86
CA LYS A 138 15.21 -0.18 25.80
C LYS A 138 13.78 0.34 25.69
N THR A 139 12.91 -0.29 24.90
CA THR A 139 11.48 0.09 24.77
C THR A 139 10.74 -0.01 26.11
N LYS A 140 11.16 -0.92 26.99
CA LYS A 140 10.61 -1.02 28.34
C LYS A 140 10.90 0.22 29.20
N PHE A 141 12.09 0.79 29.10
CA PHE A 141 12.56 1.86 30.00
C PHE A 141 12.56 3.25 29.37
N LEU A 142 12.49 3.34 28.05
CA LEU A 142 12.48 4.58 27.29
C LEU A 142 11.12 4.73 26.59
N ASP A 143 10.47 5.88 26.79
CA ASP A 143 9.27 6.29 26.07
C ASP A 143 9.70 7.15 24.88
N PHE A 144 9.73 6.55 23.69
CA PHE A 144 10.15 7.17 22.43
C PHE A 144 8.95 7.67 21.64
N LYS A 145 9.01 8.91 21.16
CA LYS A 145 7.92 9.54 20.39
C LYS A 145 8.47 10.31 19.20
N PHE A 146 7.87 10.11 18.03
CA PHE A 146 8.10 11.02 16.90
C PHE A 146 7.24 12.27 17.07
N VAL A 147 7.79 13.43 16.71
CA VAL A 147 7.19 14.73 17.03
C VAL A 147 6.90 15.53 15.77
N ASP A 148 7.81 15.55 14.81
CA ASP A 148 7.65 16.34 13.59
C ASP A 148 8.50 15.82 12.41
N LEU A 149 8.18 16.32 11.22
CA LEU A 149 8.94 16.16 9.99
C LEU A 149 9.36 17.53 9.44
N GLU A 150 10.61 17.61 9.00
CA GLU A 150 11.20 18.72 8.25
C GLU A 150 11.74 18.21 6.91
N LYS A 151 11.63 19.03 5.86
CA LYS A 151 12.26 18.73 4.57
C LYS A 151 13.76 18.98 4.65
N ASP A 152 14.55 18.22 3.90
CA ASP A 152 15.91 18.65 3.54
C ASP A 152 15.83 19.54 2.30
N GLU A 153 16.29 20.77 2.40
CA GLU A 153 16.29 21.73 1.27
C GLU A 153 17.22 21.29 0.14
N ARG A 154 18.21 20.42 0.43
CA ARG A 154 19.22 19.99 -0.53
C ARG A 154 18.89 18.67 -1.22
N ASP A 155 17.99 17.88 -0.64
CA ASP A 155 17.70 16.52 -1.11
C ASP A 155 16.20 16.21 -0.93
N SER A 156 15.46 16.24 -2.04
CA SER A 156 14.01 15.99 -2.05
C SER A 156 13.61 14.58 -1.63
N LYS A 157 14.57 13.64 -1.52
CA LYS A 157 14.34 12.28 -1.05
C LYS A 157 14.52 12.14 0.46
N LYS A 158 15.00 13.17 1.15
CA LYS A 158 15.29 13.12 2.58
C LYS A 158 14.30 13.93 3.39
N LEU A 159 13.85 13.32 4.48
CA LEU A 159 13.17 14.02 5.56
C LEU A 159 14.01 13.95 6.82
N LYS A 160 14.03 15.05 7.55
CA LYS A 160 14.57 15.13 8.89
C LYS A 160 13.44 14.87 9.87
N ILE A 161 13.59 13.78 10.62
CA ILE A 161 12.59 13.28 11.55
C ILE A 161 12.97 13.71 12.96
N HIS A 162 12.04 14.38 13.63
CA HIS A 162 12.21 14.85 15.01
C HIS A 162 11.60 13.85 15.96
N PHE A 163 12.35 13.50 17.00
CA PHE A 163 11.85 12.62 18.03
C PHE A 163 12.30 13.06 19.42
N GLU A 164 11.52 12.64 20.40
CA GLU A 164 11.76 12.87 21.82
C GLU A 164 11.74 11.55 22.56
N VAL A 165 12.48 11.51 23.65
CA VAL A 165 12.65 10.33 24.50
C VAL A 165 12.52 10.78 25.94
N TYR A 166 11.72 10.02 26.68
CA TYR A 166 11.51 10.21 28.11
C TYR A 166 11.83 8.92 28.88
N LEU A 167 12.06 9.03 30.19
CA LEU A 167 12.10 7.84 31.03
C LEU A 167 10.68 7.27 31.18
N ASN A 168 10.52 5.98 30.94
CA ASN A 168 9.26 5.29 31.14
C ASN A 168 9.04 5.01 32.63
N TYR A 169 8.42 5.97 33.33
CA TYR A 169 8.13 5.91 34.76
C TYR A 169 7.21 4.76 35.19
N THR A 170 6.59 4.03 34.24
CA THR A 170 5.84 2.80 34.54
C THR A 170 6.78 1.67 34.96
N TYR A 171 7.95 1.57 34.32
CA TYR A 171 8.90 0.46 34.50
C TYR A 171 10.25 0.88 35.10
N ALA A 172 10.56 2.18 35.11
CA ALA A 172 11.77 2.71 35.70
C ALA A 172 11.49 3.77 36.77
N ASN A 173 12.44 3.92 37.69
CA ASN A 173 12.53 5.05 38.61
C ASN A 173 13.81 5.84 38.32
N GLY A 174 13.75 7.14 38.53
CA GLY A 174 14.90 8.03 38.37
C GLY A 174 15.19 8.84 39.62
N SER A 175 16.06 9.82 39.46
CA SER A 175 16.30 10.89 40.42
C SER A 175 14.99 11.62 40.70
N PHE A 176 14.87 12.23 41.89
CA PHE A 176 13.64 12.92 42.27
C PHE A 176 13.29 14.06 41.28
N GLU A 177 12.04 14.02 40.84
CA GLU A 177 11.35 15.04 40.03
C GLU A 177 9.88 15.12 40.46
N LEU A 178 9.34 16.34 40.44
CA LEU A 178 7.92 16.59 40.67
C LEU A 178 7.10 15.91 39.58
N ALA A 179 5.95 15.34 39.94
CA ALA A 179 5.09 14.64 38.98
C ALA A 179 4.70 15.50 37.76
N LYS A 180 4.51 16.82 37.96
CA LYS A 180 4.21 17.78 36.89
C LYS A 180 5.35 18.00 35.87
N ILE A 181 6.58 17.65 36.24
CA ILE A 181 7.80 17.80 35.42
C ILE A 181 8.10 16.48 34.67
N ARG A 182 7.65 15.34 35.19
CA ARG A 182 7.90 14.04 34.57
C ARG A 182 7.27 13.99 33.19
N SER A 183 8.02 13.44 32.23
CA SER A 183 7.59 13.31 30.83
C SER A 183 7.29 14.65 30.14
N THR A 184 7.91 15.74 30.60
CA THR A 184 7.90 17.05 29.92
C THR A 184 9.31 17.44 29.50
N PRO A 185 9.48 18.44 28.60
CA PRO A 185 10.81 18.93 28.21
C PRO A 185 11.66 19.49 29.36
N GLU A 186 11.04 19.82 30.51
CA GLU A 186 11.73 20.28 31.72
C GLU A 186 12.34 19.13 32.55
N SER A 187 12.00 17.88 32.20
CA SER A 187 12.51 16.68 32.84
C SER A 187 14.03 16.54 32.68
N LYS A 188 14.71 16.13 33.75
CA LYS A 188 16.10 15.64 33.74
C LYS A 188 16.26 14.44 32.81
N TYR A 189 15.17 13.69 32.63
CA TYR A 189 15.04 12.54 31.75
C TYR A 189 14.31 12.91 30.46
N TYR A 190 14.77 13.97 29.80
CA TYR A 190 14.34 14.39 28.48
C TYR A 190 15.50 14.37 27.49
N TYR A 191 15.25 13.85 26.31
CA TYR A 191 16.19 13.91 25.20
C TYR A 191 15.42 14.18 23.91
N LYS A 192 15.85 15.21 23.17
CA LYS A 192 15.35 15.52 21.84
C LYS A 192 16.47 15.37 20.83
N SER A 193 16.15 14.79 19.69
CA SER A 193 17.10 14.62 18.60
C SER A 193 16.39 14.59 17.26
N THR A 194 17.19 14.62 16.21
CA THR A 194 16.73 14.58 14.83
C THR A 194 17.63 13.67 14.03
N GLN A 195 17.05 12.86 13.15
CA GLN A 195 17.81 12.01 12.24
C GLN A 195 17.22 12.13 10.83
N TYR A 196 18.08 11.99 9.83
CA TYR A 196 17.66 11.98 8.43
C TYR A 196 17.26 10.56 8.03
N THR A 197 16.14 10.47 7.32
CA THR A 197 15.69 9.23 6.66
C THR A 197 15.51 9.52 5.19
N THR A 198 16.10 8.67 4.35
CA THR A 198 15.98 8.73 2.90
C THR A 198 14.82 7.85 2.46
N PHE A 199 13.90 8.40 1.67
CA PHE A 199 12.78 7.68 1.08
C PHE A 199 13.09 7.39 -0.37
N LEU A 200 13.16 6.10 -0.72
CA LEU A 200 13.49 5.64 -2.06
C LEU A 200 12.30 4.93 -2.67
N SER A 201 11.90 5.36 -3.87
CA SER A 201 10.88 4.64 -4.62
C SER A 201 11.43 3.33 -5.18
N ASN A 202 10.69 2.24 -5.00
CA ASN A 202 10.96 0.94 -5.65
C ASN A 202 10.08 0.67 -6.87
N GLU A 203 9.08 1.52 -7.10
CA GLU A 203 8.16 1.46 -8.23
C GLU A 203 8.34 2.64 -9.17
N LEU A 204 7.83 2.50 -10.41
CA LEU A 204 7.82 3.57 -11.39
C LEU A 204 7.04 4.79 -10.86
N LYS A 205 7.63 5.97 -10.98
CA LYS A 205 7.05 7.25 -10.55
C LYS A 205 5.97 7.70 -11.55
N THR A 206 4.83 7.04 -11.45
CA THR A 206 3.67 7.19 -12.35
C THR A 206 2.40 7.64 -11.61
N SER A 207 2.53 7.94 -10.32
CA SER A 207 1.47 8.38 -9.42
C SER A 207 1.15 9.88 -9.60
N PRO A 208 -0.02 10.35 -9.10
CA PRO A 208 -0.35 11.78 -9.09
C PRO A 208 0.75 12.64 -8.48
N GLY A 209 1.08 13.75 -9.14
CA GLY A 209 2.16 14.65 -8.73
C GLY A 209 3.51 14.38 -9.39
N THR A 210 3.67 13.25 -10.09
CA THR A 210 4.87 12.95 -10.90
C THR A 210 4.81 13.62 -12.27
N LEU A 211 5.97 13.85 -12.89
CA LEU A 211 6.06 14.36 -14.27
C LEU A 211 5.36 13.45 -15.27
N PHE A 212 5.40 12.13 -15.03
CA PHE A 212 4.67 11.15 -15.83
C PHE A 212 3.17 11.45 -15.85
N PHE A 213 2.58 11.61 -14.65
CA PHE A 213 1.16 11.83 -14.50
C PHE A 213 0.74 13.19 -15.07
N ASN A 214 1.53 14.23 -14.82
CA ASN A 214 1.25 15.57 -15.35
C ASN A 214 1.25 15.62 -16.89
N ASN A 215 2.02 14.75 -17.54
CA ASN A 215 2.10 14.64 -19.00
C ASN A 215 1.20 13.52 -19.57
N TRP A 216 0.37 12.88 -18.76
CA TRP A 216 -0.41 11.71 -19.17
C TRP A 216 -1.31 11.99 -20.37
N SER A 217 -2.02 13.12 -20.41
CA SER A 217 -2.95 13.46 -21.51
C SER A 217 -2.28 13.50 -22.89
N THR A 218 -1.02 13.95 -22.96
CA THR A 218 -0.23 13.95 -24.19
C THR A 218 0.29 12.55 -24.51
N ASN A 219 0.83 11.85 -23.52
CA ASN A 219 1.39 10.50 -23.68
C ASN A 219 0.32 9.48 -24.09
N GLU A 220 -0.88 9.62 -23.55
CA GLU A 220 -2.05 8.79 -23.81
C GLU A 220 -2.49 8.89 -25.29
N LYS A 221 -2.46 10.08 -25.88
CA LYS A 221 -2.80 10.27 -27.31
C LYS A 221 -1.88 9.47 -28.23
N VAL A 222 -0.60 9.35 -27.89
CA VAL A 222 0.38 8.62 -28.70
C VAL A 222 0.08 7.11 -28.67
N ILE A 223 -0.13 6.54 -27.49
CA ILE A 223 -0.44 5.10 -27.38
C ILE A 223 -1.81 4.76 -27.97
N LYS A 224 -2.80 5.66 -27.84
CA LYS A 224 -4.10 5.49 -28.50
C LYS A 224 -3.97 5.40 -30.01
N LYS A 225 -3.12 6.21 -30.65
CA LYS A 225 -2.87 6.12 -32.11
C LYS A 225 -2.26 4.77 -32.52
N ILE A 226 -1.31 4.25 -31.73
CA ILE A 226 -0.73 2.92 -31.97
C ILE A 226 -1.84 1.87 -31.89
N ILE A 227 -2.64 1.88 -30.83
CA ILE A 227 -3.73 0.89 -30.66
C ILE A 227 -4.78 1.01 -31.77
N GLN A 228 -5.18 2.23 -32.15
CA GLN A 228 -6.16 2.48 -33.22
C GLN A 228 -5.69 1.92 -34.57
N LYS A 229 -4.40 2.05 -34.90
CA LYS A 229 -3.81 1.44 -36.10
C LYS A 229 -4.07 -0.08 -36.14
N TYR A 230 -3.81 -0.78 -35.05
CA TYR A 230 -4.03 -2.23 -34.96
C TYR A 230 -5.51 -2.62 -34.85
N GLN A 231 -6.33 -1.78 -34.21
CA GLN A 231 -7.79 -1.95 -34.21
C GLN A 231 -8.36 -1.85 -35.64
N LEU A 232 -7.86 -0.93 -36.47
CA LEU A 232 -8.29 -0.80 -37.86
C LEU A 232 -7.90 -2.03 -38.69
N ILE A 233 -6.69 -2.56 -38.50
CA ILE A 233 -6.26 -3.83 -39.12
C ILE A 233 -7.23 -4.95 -38.72
N ASN A 234 -7.53 -5.05 -37.42
CA ASN A 234 -8.44 -6.08 -36.91
C ASN A 234 -9.86 -5.94 -37.47
N LYS A 235 -10.37 -4.70 -37.59
CA LYS A 235 -11.69 -4.39 -38.20
C LYS A 235 -11.74 -4.76 -39.68
N ASN A 236 -10.63 -4.60 -40.41
CA ASN A 236 -10.56 -4.99 -41.82
C ASN A 236 -10.54 -6.52 -41.98
N ILE A 237 -9.82 -7.24 -41.10
CA ILE A 237 -9.86 -8.72 -41.06
C ILE A 237 -11.29 -9.20 -40.75
N ASP A 238 -12.00 -8.54 -39.83
CA ASP A 238 -13.39 -8.88 -39.53
C ASP A 238 -14.32 -8.73 -40.74
N LYS A 239 -14.17 -7.67 -41.52
CA LYS A 239 -14.94 -7.48 -42.77
C LYS A 239 -14.65 -8.59 -43.78
N GLU A 240 -13.39 -9.00 -43.90
CA GLU A 240 -12.96 -10.07 -44.81
C GLU A 240 -13.54 -11.43 -44.37
N ILE A 241 -13.52 -11.73 -43.06
CA ILE A 241 -14.15 -12.94 -42.49
C ILE A 241 -15.64 -12.96 -42.81
N ILE A 242 -16.36 -11.84 -42.62
CA ILE A 242 -17.79 -11.74 -42.91
C ILE A 242 -18.05 -12.03 -44.38
N SER A 243 -17.35 -11.36 -45.30
CA SER A 243 -17.51 -11.57 -46.74
C SER A 243 -17.22 -13.01 -47.16
N LYS A 244 -16.20 -13.65 -46.58
CA LYS A 244 -15.87 -15.06 -46.84
C LYS A 244 -16.90 -16.02 -46.26
N THR A 245 -17.49 -15.68 -45.13
CA THR A 245 -18.57 -16.47 -44.52
C THR A 245 -19.83 -16.41 -45.38
N GLU A 246 -20.17 -15.24 -45.92
CA GLU A 246 -21.28 -15.07 -46.87
C GLU A 246 -21.04 -15.88 -48.17
N GLU A 247 -19.81 -15.85 -48.70
CA GLU A 247 -19.41 -16.67 -49.86
C GLU A 247 -19.61 -18.17 -49.57
N LEU A 248 -19.18 -18.63 -48.39
CA LEU A 248 -19.35 -20.02 -47.95
C LEU A 248 -20.83 -20.42 -47.84
N GLU A 249 -21.68 -19.56 -47.27
CA GLU A 249 -23.12 -19.81 -47.16
C GLU A 249 -23.78 -19.96 -48.52
N ILE A 250 -23.42 -19.13 -49.50
CA ILE A 250 -23.93 -19.24 -50.88
C ILE A 250 -23.52 -20.58 -51.51
N LEU A 251 -22.26 -20.99 -51.36
CA LEU A 251 -21.77 -22.27 -51.89
C LEU A 251 -22.44 -23.47 -51.22
N LEU A 252 -22.71 -23.40 -49.91
CA LEU A 252 -23.37 -24.45 -49.15
C LEU A 252 -24.85 -24.62 -49.53
N ASN A 253 -25.52 -23.55 -49.99
CA ASN A 253 -26.94 -23.56 -50.34
C ASN A 253 -27.24 -23.98 -51.79
N LYS A 254 -26.21 -24.29 -52.61
CA LYS A 254 -26.42 -24.86 -53.95
C LYS A 254 -27.01 -26.29 -53.86
N GLU A 255 -28.07 -26.55 -54.64
CA GLU A 255 -28.77 -27.84 -54.68
C GLU A 255 -27.91 -28.97 -55.28
N ASP A 256 -27.24 -28.70 -56.41
CA ASP A 256 -26.36 -29.65 -57.09
C ASP A 256 -24.89 -29.23 -56.97
N LYS A 257 -24.18 -29.78 -55.99
CA LYS A 257 -22.75 -29.50 -55.77
C LYS A 257 -21.91 -30.44 -56.63
N ASN A 258 -21.10 -29.88 -57.51
CA ASN A 258 -20.12 -30.66 -58.26
C ASN A 258 -18.79 -30.75 -57.48
N SER A 259 -17.81 -31.51 -58.01
CA SER A 259 -16.49 -31.66 -57.39
C SER A 259 -15.73 -30.33 -57.27
N GLU A 260 -16.01 -29.35 -58.13
CA GLU A 260 -15.40 -28.02 -58.09
C GLU A 260 -15.96 -27.18 -56.92
N ASP A 261 -17.27 -27.26 -56.66
CA ASP A 261 -17.91 -26.59 -55.53
C ASP A 261 -17.39 -27.13 -54.19
N ILE A 262 -17.17 -28.45 -54.08
CA ILE A 262 -16.61 -29.08 -52.87
C ILE A 262 -15.18 -28.58 -52.59
N ASN A 263 -14.36 -28.45 -53.64
CA ASN A 263 -13.00 -27.93 -53.50
C ASN A 263 -13.00 -26.45 -53.09
N LYS A 264 -13.90 -25.62 -53.66
CA LYS A 264 -14.06 -24.21 -53.28
C LYS A 264 -14.50 -24.04 -51.84
N ILE A 265 -15.46 -24.84 -51.36
CA ILE A 265 -15.90 -24.84 -49.95
C ILE A 265 -14.70 -25.10 -49.03
N SER A 266 -13.93 -26.15 -49.31
CA SER A 266 -12.76 -26.51 -48.51
C SER A 266 -11.69 -25.39 -48.48
N GLN A 267 -11.51 -24.69 -49.61
CA GLN A 267 -10.60 -23.55 -49.70
C GLN A 267 -11.09 -22.36 -48.88
N VAL A 268 -12.37 -21.99 -48.99
CA VAL A 268 -12.95 -20.85 -48.26
C VAL A 268 -12.94 -21.11 -46.75
N GLU A 269 -13.20 -22.34 -46.30
CA GLU A 269 -13.09 -22.72 -44.88
C GLU A 269 -11.66 -22.54 -44.34
N LEU A 270 -10.66 -22.91 -45.15
CA LEU A 270 -9.25 -22.73 -44.81
C LEU A 270 -8.89 -21.24 -44.72
N GLU A 271 -9.31 -20.42 -45.69
CA GLU A 271 -9.13 -18.98 -45.68
C GLU A 271 -9.77 -18.32 -44.45
N ILE A 272 -11.01 -18.69 -44.09
CA ILE A 272 -11.68 -18.19 -42.88
C ILE A 272 -10.89 -18.56 -41.62
N LYS A 273 -10.37 -19.80 -41.55
CA LYS A 273 -9.58 -20.26 -40.40
C LYS A 273 -8.27 -19.48 -40.28
N GLU A 274 -7.58 -19.23 -41.38
CA GLU A 274 -6.37 -18.41 -41.43
C GLU A 274 -6.63 -16.96 -41.03
N LEU A 275 -7.73 -16.36 -41.52
CA LEU A 275 -8.12 -15.00 -41.14
C LEU A 275 -8.45 -14.90 -39.65
N LYS A 276 -9.16 -15.88 -39.07
CA LYS A 276 -9.42 -15.95 -37.63
C LYS A 276 -8.12 -16.04 -36.82
N ALA A 277 -7.16 -16.85 -37.26
CA ALA A 277 -5.85 -16.92 -36.62
C ALA A 277 -5.10 -15.58 -36.69
N LYS A 278 -5.08 -14.94 -37.87
CA LYS A 278 -4.47 -13.62 -38.07
C LYS A 278 -5.12 -12.53 -37.21
N LYS A 279 -6.44 -12.60 -37.05
CA LYS A 279 -7.21 -11.73 -36.14
C LYS A 279 -6.70 -11.85 -34.70
N ASP A 280 -6.59 -13.09 -34.20
CA ASP A 280 -6.14 -13.40 -32.84
C ASP A 280 -4.66 -13.05 -32.59
N GLU A 281 -3.86 -12.98 -33.64
CA GLU A 281 -2.43 -12.62 -33.59
C GLU A 281 -2.16 -11.12 -33.75
N THR A 282 -3.12 -10.32 -34.21
CA THR A 282 -2.92 -8.90 -34.53
C THR A 282 -2.23 -8.12 -33.39
N PHE A 283 -2.69 -8.31 -32.15
CA PHE A 283 -2.12 -7.68 -30.94
C PHE A 283 -1.02 -8.51 -30.25
N LYS A 284 -0.57 -9.60 -30.87
CA LYS A 284 0.55 -10.44 -30.41
C LYS A 284 1.79 -10.28 -31.31
N THR A 285 1.63 -9.68 -32.50
CA THR A 285 2.73 -9.43 -33.44
C THR A 285 3.90 -8.71 -32.77
N GLN A 286 5.13 -9.10 -33.13
CA GLN A 286 6.34 -8.46 -32.62
C GLN A 286 6.33 -6.95 -32.85
N GLN A 287 5.87 -6.51 -34.03
CA GLN A 287 5.75 -5.09 -34.36
C GLN A 287 4.86 -4.32 -33.38
N PHE A 288 3.68 -4.88 -33.02
CA PHE A 288 2.81 -4.25 -32.04
C PHE A 288 3.51 -4.13 -30.68
N GLN A 289 4.16 -5.21 -30.24
CA GLN A 289 4.84 -5.23 -28.96
C GLN A 289 6.02 -4.24 -28.92
N GLU A 290 6.80 -4.12 -29.99
CA GLU A 290 7.90 -3.16 -30.13
C GLU A 290 7.42 -1.71 -30.16
N GLU A 291 6.37 -1.39 -30.93
CA GLU A 291 5.81 -0.03 -31.00
C GLU A 291 5.29 0.44 -29.64
N VAL A 292 4.55 -0.43 -28.93
CA VAL A 292 4.04 -0.12 -27.58
C VAL A 292 5.17 0.00 -26.57
N PHE A 293 6.13 -0.93 -26.59
CA PHE A 293 7.21 -0.92 -25.60
C PHE A 293 8.19 0.23 -25.83
N GLY A 294 8.45 0.59 -27.09
CA GLY A 294 9.22 1.78 -27.47
C GLY A 294 8.57 3.04 -26.90
N TRP A 295 7.26 3.22 -27.11
CA TRP A 295 6.51 4.31 -26.47
C TRP A 295 6.67 4.31 -24.95
N PHE A 296 6.48 3.16 -24.31
CA PHE A 296 6.57 3.04 -22.86
C PHE A 296 7.94 3.45 -22.33
N SER A 297 9.01 2.90 -22.89
CA SER A 297 10.40 3.22 -22.52
C SER A 297 10.69 4.71 -22.72
N ASP A 298 10.27 5.28 -23.85
CA ASP A 298 10.47 6.70 -24.17
C ASP A 298 9.77 7.62 -23.17
N VAL A 299 8.52 7.31 -22.81
CA VAL A 299 7.76 8.11 -21.85
C VAL A 299 8.44 8.06 -20.48
N ILE A 300 8.85 6.88 -20.01
CA ILE A 300 9.54 6.76 -18.72
C ILE A 300 10.87 7.53 -18.73
N ASN A 301 11.62 7.47 -19.83
CA ASN A 301 12.88 8.21 -19.99
C ASN A 301 12.69 9.73 -20.01
N LYS A 302 11.66 10.23 -20.71
CA LYS A 302 11.35 11.67 -20.84
C LYS A 302 10.79 12.27 -19.56
N THR A 303 10.10 11.48 -18.75
CA THR A 303 9.44 11.93 -17.53
C THR A 303 10.20 11.56 -16.25
N GLU A 304 11.41 11.02 -16.39
CA GLU A 304 12.27 10.58 -15.29
C GLU A 304 11.53 9.64 -14.31
N ALA A 305 10.63 8.82 -14.84
CA ALA A 305 9.73 8.02 -14.03
C ALA A 305 10.36 6.73 -13.47
N TYR A 306 11.69 6.64 -13.50
CA TYR A 306 12.44 5.52 -12.94
C TYR A 306 12.27 5.43 -11.41
N PRO A 307 12.29 4.22 -10.85
CA PRO A 307 12.40 4.03 -9.41
C PRO A 307 13.75 4.57 -8.92
N ASP A 308 13.83 5.09 -7.70
CA ASP A 308 15.09 5.59 -7.15
C ASP A 308 16.17 4.52 -7.03
N ILE A 309 15.75 3.26 -6.85
CA ILE A 309 16.65 2.09 -6.78
C ILE A 309 17.22 1.68 -8.15
N TYR A 310 16.62 2.13 -9.26
CA TYR A 310 17.07 1.83 -10.63
C TYR A 310 17.28 3.13 -11.40
N LYS A 311 18.38 3.82 -11.12
CA LYS A 311 18.71 5.10 -11.76
C LYS A 311 18.84 4.96 -13.28
N LYS A 312 18.31 5.94 -14.02
CA LYS A 312 18.33 5.98 -15.49
C LYS A 312 19.74 5.90 -16.07
N GLU A 313 20.73 6.45 -15.38
CA GLU A 313 22.14 6.47 -15.83
C GLU A 313 22.81 5.10 -15.69
N GLU A 314 22.26 4.22 -14.85
CA GLU A 314 22.83 2.92 -14.52
C GLU A 314 22.00 1.76 -15.08
N TYR A 315 20.70 1.97 -15.28
CA TYR A 315 19.73 0.95 -15.68
C TYR A 315 18.91 1.40 -16.87
N LYS A 316 18.59 0.44 -17.75
CA LYS A 316 17.62 0.59 -18.84
C LYS A 316 16.43 -0.33 -18.63
N ILE A 317 15.28 0.07 -19.16
CA ILE A 317 14.06 -0.74 -19.16
C ILE A 317 14.11 -1.70 -20.35
N MET A 318 13.90 -2.99 -20.08
CA MET A 318 13.87 -4.05 -21.09
C MET A 318 12.58 -4.87 -20.99
N PRO A 319 12.09 -5.43 -22.12
CA PRO A 319 10.89 -6.25 -22.11
C PRO A 319 11.12 -7.51 -21.28
N LEU A 320 10.10 -7.89 -20.51
CA LEU A 320 10.07 -9.16 -19.80
C LEU A 320 9.26 -10.16 -20.62
N ILE A 321 9.99 -10.91 -21.45
CA ILE A 321 9.44 -11.91 -22.36
C ILE A 321 8.91 -13.10 -21.54
N ASN A 322 7.64 -13.46 -21.74
CA ASN A 322 7.05 -14.69 -21.17
C ASN A 322 7.26 -15.90 -22.09
N ASP A 323 6.77 -17.08 -21.67
CA ASP A 323 6.90 -18.34 -22.43
C ASP A 323 6.28 -18.28 -23.84
N ASN A 324 5.34 -17.35 -24.08
CA ASN A 324 4.69 -17.13 -25.38
C ASN A 324 5.33 -16.00 -26.20
N ASN A 325 6.55 -15.60 -25.86
CA ASN A 325 7.27 -14.47 -26.46
C ASN A 325 6.49 -13.14 -26.40
N GLN A 326 5.66 -12.96 -25.37
CA GLN A 326 4.77 -11.82 -25.20
C GLN A 326 5.12 -11.01 -23.95
N TYR A 327 5.32 -9.71 -24.13
CA TYR A 327 5.58 -8.73 -23.05
C TYR A 327 4.62 -7.54 -23.09
N VAL A 328 3.81 -7.41 -24.14
CA VAL A 328 2.68 -6.48 -24.21
C VAL A 328 1.41 -7.26 -24.47
N SER A 329 0.35 -7.00 -23.70
CA SER A 329 -0.98 -7.55 -23.98
C SER A 329 -2.04 -6.46 -23.98
N TRP A 330 -2.88 -6.48 -25.00
CA TRP A 330 -4.04 -5.60 -25.15
C TRP A 330 -5.32 -6.39 -24.92
N ASN A 331 -6.11 -5.98 -23.93
CA ASN A 331 -7.38 -6.61 -23.60
C ASN A 331 -8.53 -5.63 -23.78
N PHE A 332 -9.31 -5.83 -24.84
CA PHE A 332 -10.50 -5.06 -25.13
C PHE A 332 -11.71 -5.74 -24.47
N ARG A 333 -12.13 -5.28 -23.28
CA ARG A 333 -13.41 -5.70 -22.68
C ARG A 333 -14.37 -4.51 -22.71
N LYS A 334 -15.67 -4.78 -22.92
CA LYS A 334 -16.79 -3.82 -23.05
C LYS A 334 -16.94 -2.76 -21.92
N ARG A 335 -16.05 -2.73 -20.91
CA ARG A 335 -16.05 -1.76 -19.80
C ARG A 335 -14.67 -1.21 -19.43
N LEU A 336 -13.58 -1.87 -19.78
CA LEU A 336 -12.21 -1.48 -19.42
C LEU A 336 -11.27 -1.96 -20.53
N ASN A 337 -10.61 -1.02 -21.20
CA ASN A 337 -9.57 -1.36 -22.16
C ASN A 337 -8.20 -1.31 -21.47
N GLU A 338 -7.58 -2.46 -21.30
CA GLU A 338 -6.38 -2.62 -20.49
C GLU A 338 -5.17 -2.92 -21.37
N LEU A 339 -4.18 -2.03 -21.31
CA LEU A 339 -2.86 -2.25 -21.86
C LEU A 339 -1.93 -2.70 -20.74
N THR A 340 -1.45 -3.94 -20.83
CA THR A 340 -0.50 -4.50 -19.87
C THR A 340 0.88 -4.59 -20.51
N ILE A 341 1.89 -4.10 -19.81
CA ILE A 341 3.29 -4.10 -20.22
C ILE A 341 4.12 -4.79 -19.14
N ARG A 342 4.90 -5.80 -19.54
CA ARG A 342 5.82 -6.56 -18.70
C ARG A 342 7.24 -6.11 -18.98
N PHE A 343 7.97 -5.76 -17.94
CA PHE A 343 9.31 -5.19 -18.07
C PHE A 343 10.22 -5.57 -16.91
N LYS A 344 11.52 -5.33 -17.09
CA LYS A 344 12.55 -5.41 -16.05
C LYS A 344 13.58 -4.30 -16.25
N PHE A 345 14.27 -3.92 -15.19
CA PHE A 345 15.42 -3.03 -15.25
C PHE A 345 16.69 -3.86 -15.38
N VAL A 346 17.55 -3.51 -16.33
CA VAL A 346 18.83 -4.20 -16.57
C VAL A 346 19.95 -3.18 -16.49
N ASN A 347 20.98 -3.47 -15.71
CA ASN A 347 22.12 -2.58 -15.58
C ASN A 347 22.85 -2.44 -16.93
N ILE A 348 23.19 -1.21 -17.30
CA ILE A 348 23.78 -0.86 -18.59
C ILE A 348 25.20 -1.44 -18.72
N LYS A 349 25.97 -1.46 -17.63
CA LYS A 349 27.37 -1.94 -17.62
C LYS A 349 27.47 -3.43 -17.41
N ASN A 350 26.59 -4.02 -16.58
CA ASN A 350 26.59 -5.45 -16.28
C ASN A 350 25.19 -6.05 -16.44
N PRO A 351 24.87 -6.62 -17.62
CA PRO A 351 23.54 -7.18 -17.89
C PRO A 351 23.11 -8.34 -16.97
N LYS A 352 24.02 -8.92 -16.17
CA LYS A 352 23.67 -9.93 -15.16
C LYS A 352 22.97 -9.34 -13.93
N ILE A 353 23.06 -8.02 -13.75
CA ILE A 353 22.37 -7.30 -12.68
C ILE A 353 21.04 -6.82 -13.25
N GLU A 354 19.97 -7.50 -12.89
CA GLU A 354 18.62 -7.19 -13.33
C GLU A 354 17.61 -7.21 -12.18
N SER A 355 16.54 -6.45 -12.33
CA SER A 355 15.42 -6.47 -11.40
C SER A 355 14.56 -7.71 -11.59
N TYR A 356 13.76 -8.03 -10.57
CA TYR A 356 12.60 -8.88 -10.77
C TYR A 356 11.66 -8.28 -11.83
N GLY A 357 10.92 -9.17 -12.50
CA GLY A 357 9.91 -8.81 -13.47
C GLY A 357 8.81 -7.95 -12.86
N SER A 358 8.43 -6.89 -13.56
CA SER A 358 7.40 -5.93 -13.15
C SER A 358 6.31 -5.82 -14.22
N ILE A 359 5.11 -5.44 -13.78
CA ILE A 359 3.94 -5.29 -14.65
C ILE A 359 3.36 -3.88 -14.46
N LYS A 360 3.12 -3.18 -15.57
CA LYS A 360 2.37 -1.93 -15.59
C LYS A 360 1.10 -2.10 -16.40
N ILE A 361 -0.02 -1.65 -15.82
CA ILE A 361 -1.34 -1.67 -16.46
C ILE A 361 -1.78 -0.22 -16.67
N PHE A 362 -2.24 0.07 -17.89
CA PHE A 362 -2.88 1.32 -18.25
C PHE A 362 -4.33 1.04 -18.68
N THR A 363 -5.27 1.76 -18.08
CA THR A 363 -6.66 1.79 -18.54
C THR A 363 -6.80 2.92 -19.54
N LEU A 364 -7.26 2.61 -20.75
CA LEU A 364 -7.41 3.57 -21.84
C LEU A 364 -8.88 3.74 -22.22
N GLU A 365 -9.35 4.99 -22.21
CA GLU A 365 -10.70 5.33 -22.63
C GLU A 365 -10.69 5.76 -24.10
N PHE A 366 -11.35 5.02 -24.97
CA PHE A 366 -11.62 5.49 -26.32
C PHE A 366 -13.00 6.14 -26.28
N GLU A 367 -13.10 7.38 -26.76
CA GLU A 367 -14.41 8.00 -26.96
C GLU A 367 -15.19 7.11 -27.92
N ASP A 368 -16.42 6.72 -27.53
CA ASP A 368 -17.33 5.95 -28.37
C ASP A 368 -17.77 6.82 -29.57
N GLY A 369 -16.96 6.82 -30.62
CA GLY A 369 -17.24 7.39 -31.93
C GLY A 369 -16.14 6.94 -32.88
N GLU A 370 -16.35 6.03 -33.84
CA GLU A 370 -17.51 5.78 -34.68
C GLU A 370 -17.80 4.27 -34.72
N LYS A 371 -19.01 3.88 -34.30
CA LYS A 371 -19.56 2.55 -34.57
C LYS A 371 -19.82 2.39 -36.05
#